data_AF-A0A2X5NG54-F1
#
_entry.id   AF-A0A2X5NG54-F1
#
_cell.length_a   1.000
_cell.length_b   1.000
_cell.length_c   1.000
_cell.angle_alpha   90.00
_cell.angle_beta   90.00
_cell.angle_gamma   90.00
#
_symmetry.space_group_name_H-M   'P 1'
#
loop_
_entity.id
_entity.type
_entity.pdbx_description
1 polymer ?
#
loop_
_entity_poly.entity_id
_entity_poly.type
_entity_poly.pdbx_seq_one_letter_code
_entity_poly.pdbx_strand_id
1 'polypeptide(L)'
;MAGGSGARQRPQVGLLALQNAAYSDVAPYPLDILVAESQGMVGYMLQQALRNALPSQEVTTLLTRVTVDPADPAFQDPCKYIGPVYTSVQAADLAAEKGWRIKQDGTGFRRVVPSPAPLAISESAAIHTLLQHDHLVICNGGGGIPVVQTGQTMAGCEAVIDKDLSAALLATQLQADALLILTDADAVYRDWGTPSQEAIGQVTVSSLAGTRFDAGSMGPKVDACCQFVRTCGGYAGIGSLQDGGRILSGQKGTLIIPG
;
A
#
# COMPACT_ATOMS: atom_id res chain seq x y z
N MET A 1 -4.39 27.43 -7.07
CA MET A 1 -5.65 26.69 -7.32
C MET A 1 -5.60 25.40 -6.53
N ALA A 2 -6.69 25.05 -5.86
CA ALA A 2 -6.77 24.00 -4.86
C ALA A 2 -6.42 22.61 -5.44
N GLY A 3 -5.22 22.12 -5.15
CA GLY A 3 -4.79 20.75 -5.41
C GLY A 3 -5.13 19.84 -4.23
N GLY A 4 -6.40 19.78 -3.86
CA GLY A 4 -6.92 18.79 -2.92
C GLY A 4 -6.95 17.41 -3.58
N SER A 5 -5.79 16.84 -3.88
CA SER A 5 -5.66 15.41 -4.19
C SER A 5 -4.98 14.72 -3.02
N GLY A 6 -5.56 14.86 -1.82
CA GLY A 6 -5.26 13.94 -0.73
C GLY A 6 -5.58 12.55 -1.27
N ALA A 7 -4.53 11.78 -1.52
CA ALA A 7 -4.58 10.48 -2.17
C ALA A 7 -5.82 9.70 -1.71
N ARG A 8 -6.55 9.09 -2.65
CA ARG A 8 -7.61 8.14 -2.37
C ARG A 8 -6.98 6.91 -1.71
N GLN A 9 -6.61 7.02 -0.44
CA GLN A 9 -5.95 5.97 0.30
C GLN A 9 -7.03 4.93 0.66
N ARG A 10 -7.06 3.88 -0.15
CA ARG A 10 -7.88 2.67 0.01
C ARG A 10 -9.39 2.97 0.05
N PRO A 11 -9.97 3.49 -1.06
CA PRO A 11 -11.39 3.78 -1.13
C PRO A 11 -12.24 2.54 -0.84
N GLN A 12 -11.76 1.33 -1.17
CA GLN A 12 -12.49 0.08 -0.94
C GLN A 12 -12.67 -0.20 0.56
N VAL A 13 -11.60 -0.27 1.36
CA VAL A 13 -11.72 -0.54 2.80
C VAL A 13 -12.43 0.59 3.53
N GLY A 14 -12.25 1.83 3.08
CA GLY A 14 -12.98 2.98 3.60
C GLY A 14 -14.48 2.89 3.34
N LEU A 15 -14.88 2.50 2.13
CA LEU A 15 -16.29 2.29 1.77
C LEU A 15 -16.89 1.09 2.50
N LEU A 16 -16.17 -0.03 2.58
CA LEU A 16 -16.59 -1.21 3.35
C LEU A 16 -16.81 -0.85 4.82
N ALA A 17 -15.94 -0.03 5.41
CA ALA A 17 -16.12 0.45 6.77
C ALA A 17 -17.39 1.29 6.94
N LEU A 18 -17.76 2.10 5.95
CA LEU A 18 -19.03 2.85 5.97
C LEU A 18 -20.24 1.92 5.82
N GLN A 19 -20.18 0.95 4.91
CA GLN A 19 -21.25 -0.04 4.68
C GLN A 19 -21.48 -0.90 5.92
N ASN A 20 -20.39 -1.41 6.51
CA ASN A 20 -20.37 -2.17 7.75
C ASN A 20 -20.92 -1.36 8.93
N ALA A 21 -20.69 -0.04 8.94
CA ALA A 21 -21.19 0.85 9.98
C ALA A 21 -22.66 1.30 9.78
N ALA A 22 -23.25 1.08 8.60
CA ALA A 22 -24.61 1.48 8.28
C ALA A 22 -25.66 0.46 8.74
N TYR A 23 -25.26 -0.79 8.98
CA TYR A 23 -26.12 -1.85 9.49
C TYR A 23 -25.85 -2.07 10.98
N SER A 24 -26.83 -1.75 11.83
CA SER A 24 -26.67 -1.70 13.29
C SER A 24 -27.16 -2.94 14.04
N ASP A 25 -27.82 -3.89 13.37
CA ASP A 25 -28.43 -5.05 14.02
C ASP A 25 -27.40 -6.11 14.45
N VAL A 26 -26.16 -6.02 13.93
CA VAL A 26 -25.04 -6.85 14.34
C VAL A 26 -23.81 -6.00 14.60
N ALA A 27 -22.89 -6.53 15.40
CA ALA A 27 -21.60 -5.89 15.62
C ALA A 27 -20.85 -5.75 14.28
N PRO A 28 -20.26 -4.58 14.00
CA PRO A 28 -19.50 -4.37 12.78
C PRO A 28 -18.28 -5.30 12.76
N TYR A 29 -17.94 -5.83 11.58
CA TYR A 29 -16.69 -6.55 11.40
C TYR A 29 -15.48 -5.65 11.70
N PRO A 30 -14.41 -6.19 12.31
CA PRO A 30 -13.20 -5.44 12.58
C PRO A 30 -12.45 -5.13 11.28
N LEU A 31 -11.58 -4.11 11.33
CA LEU A 31 -10.93 -3.55 10.14
C LEU A 31 -10.10 -4.57 9.34
N ASP A 32 -9.45 -5.53 9.99
CA ASP A 32 -8.69 -6.60 9.34
C ASP A 32 -9.58 -7.52 8.46
N ILE A 33 -10.81 -7.79 8.89
CA ILE A 33 -11.80 -8.51 8.08
C ILE A 33 -12.21 -7.68 6.87
N LEU A 34 -12.41 -6.37 7.03
CA LEU A 34 -12.70 -5.48 5.89
C LEU A 34 -11.52 -5.40 4.91
N VAL A 35 -10.28 -5.47 5.40
CA VAL A 35 -9.10 -5.61 4.55
C VAL A 35 -9.19 -6.93 3.77
N ALA A 36 -9.54 -8.05 4.40
CA ALA A 36 -9.72 -9.34 3.74
C ALA A 36 -10.79 -9.30 2.64
N GLU A 37 -11.96 -8.71 2.92
CA GLU A 37 -13.02 -8.49 1.94
C GLU A 37 -12.54 -7.67 0.75
N SER A 38 -11.78 -6.59 1.01
CA SER A 38 -11.25 -5.74 -0.05
C SER A 38 -10.24 -6.46 -0.96
N GLN A 39 -9.48 -7.43 -0.42
CA GLN A 39 -8.60 -8.28 -1.23
C GLN A 39 -9.40 -9.15 -2.17
N GLY A 40 -10.48 -9.79 -1.67
CA GLY A 40 -11.38 -10.60 -2.49
C GLY A 40 -12.03 -9.79 -3.60
N MET A 41 -12.56 -8.60 -3.26
CA MET A 41 -13.21 -7.70 -4.21
C MET A 41 -12.26 -7.24 -5.34
N VAL A 42 -11.09 -6.69 -4.99
CA VAL A 42 -10.14 -6.18 -5.98
C VAL A 42 -9.47 -7.33 -6.73
N GLY A 43 -9.09 -8.39 -6.04
CA GLY A 43 -8.48 -9.57 -6.63
C GLY A 43 -9.39 -10.25 -7.64
N TYR A 44 -10.68 -10.40 -7.33
CA TYR A 44 -11.68 -10.89 -8.29
C TYR A 44 -11.69 -10.07 -9.59
N MET A 45 -11.79 -8.74 -9.48
CA MET A 45 -11.84 -7.85 -10.65
C MET A 45 -10.55 -7.93 -11.48
N LEU A 46 -9.39 -7.92 -10.82
CA LEU A 46 -8.09 -8.01 -11.49
C LEU A 46 -7.87 -9.37 -12.14
N GLN A 47 -8.17 -10.47 -11.44
CA GLN A 47 -8.04 -11.82 -11.96
C GLN A 47 -8.94 -12.02 -13.17
N GLN A 48 -10.20 -11.56 -13.12
CA GLN A 48 -11.11 -11.64 -14.26
C GLN A 48 -10.58 -10.86 -15.46
N ALA A 49 -10.15 -9.61 -15.26
CA ALA A 49 -9.62 -8.78 -16.35
C ALA A 49 -8.35 -9.39 -16.96
N LEU A 50 -7.42 -9.88 -16.13
CA LEU A 50 -6.17 -10.48 -16.59
C LEU A 50 -6.38 -11.80 -17.31
N ARG A 51 -7.26 -12.68 -16.82
CA ARG A 51 -7.58 -13.93 -17.53
C ARG A 51 -8.25 -13.69 -18.88
N ASN A 52 -9.08 -12.65 -18.99
CA ASN A 52 -9.69 -12.28 -20.28
C ASN A 52 -8.63 -11.75 -21.26
N ALA A 53 -7.65 -10.98 -20.78
CA ALA A 53 -6.58 -10.42 -21.61
C ALA A 53 -5.47 -11.44 -21.93
N LEU A 54 -5.24 -12.41 -21.03
CA LEU A 54 -4.18 -13.41 -21.09
C LEU A 54 -4.79 -14.82 -20.90
N PRO A 55 -5.53 -15.35 -21.90
CA PRO A 55 -6.33 -16.57 -21.73
C PRO A 55 -5.50 -17.83 -21.46
N SER A 56 -4.23 -17.85 -21.89
CA SER A 56 -3.31 -18.97 -21.64
C SER A 56 -2.52 -18.84 -20.34
N GLN A 57 -2.64 -17.71 -19.63
CA GLN A 57 -1.93 -17.47 -18.38
C GLN A 57 -2.82 -17.91 -17.21
N GLU A 58 -2.30 -18.81 -16.37
CA GLU A 58 -2.93 -19.09 -15.09
C GLU A 58 -2.76 -17.87 -14.17
N VAL A 59 -3.87 -17.36 -13.65
CA VAL A 59 -3.92 -16.18 -12.77
C VAL A 59 -4.61 -16.56 -11.47
N THR A 60 -3.94 -16.33 -10.34
CA THR A 60 -4.43 -16.73 -9.02
C THR A 60 -4.40 -15.56 -8.06
N THR A 61 -5.57 -15.21 -7.51
CA THR A 61 -5.68 -14.31 -6.36
C THR A 61 -5.51 -15.10 -5.08
N LEU A 62 -4.57 -14.68 -4.24
CA LEU A 62 -4.29 -15.28 -2.95
C LEU A 62 -4.59 -14.28 -1.83
N LEU A 63 -5.50 -14.66 -0.94
CA LEU A 63 -5.75 -13.92 0.29
C LEU A 63 -4.47 -13.94 1.14
N THR A 64 -3.98 -12.76 1.50
CA THR A 64 -2.65 -12.62 2.08
C THR A 64 -2.68 -11.90 3.41
N ARG A 65 -2.06 -12.51 4.43
CA ARG A 65 -1.82 -11.99 5.77
C ARG A 65 -0.38 -11.54 5.92
N VAL A 66 -0.19 -10.48 6.69
CA VAL A 66 1.12 -9.87 6.93
C VAL A 66 1.30 -9.65 8.43
N THR A 67 2.35 -10.26 8.97
CA THR A 67 2.71 -10.16 10.38
C THR A 67 3.23 -8.75 10.68
N VAL A 68 2.79 -8.19 11.80
CA VAL A 68 3.19 -6.87 12.31
C VAL A 68 3.60 -6.97 13.78
N ASP A 69 4.42 -6.02 14.26
CA ASP A 69 4.81 -5.96 15.66
C ASP A 69 3.66 -5.39 16.51
N PRO A 70 3.14 -6.10 17.54
CA PRO A 70 2.12 -5.54 18.43
C PRO A 70 2.59 -4.32 19.23
N ALA A 71 3.91 -4.12 19.36
CA ALA A 71 4.51 -2.96 20.02
C ALA A 71 4.83 -1.80 19.04
N ASP A 72 4.43 -1.91 17.76
CA ASP A 72 4.70 -0.86 16.78
C ASP A 72 4.11 0.50 17.23
N PRO A 73 4.92 1.59 17.24
CA PRO A 73 4.45 2.92 17.65
C PRO A 73 3.22 3.42 16.89
N ALA A 74 2.97 2.93 15.68
CA ALA A 74 1.80 3.30 14.88
C ALA A 74 0.47 2.93 15.55
N PHE A 75 0.45 1.96 16.48
CA PHE A 75 -0.73 1.66 17.29
C PHE A 75 -1.02 2.76 18.33
N GLN A 76 0.02 3.42 18.83
CA GLN A 76 -0.11 4.51 19.80
C GLN A 76 -0.42 5.84 19.13
N ASP A 77 0.16 6.12 17.96
CA ASP A 77 -0.13 7.31 17.15
C ASP A 77 -0.56 6.99 15.70
N PRO A 78 -1.83 6.60 15.49
CA PRO A 78 -2.38 6.34 14.16
C PRO A 78 -2.29 7.55 13.22
N CYS A 79 -1.71 7.34 12.04
CA CYS A 79 -1.51 8.40 11.05
C CYS A 79 -2.11 8.09 9.67
N LYS A 80 -2.57 6.85 9.44
CA LYS A 80 -3.04 6.44 8.12
C LYS A 80 -4.51 6.77 7.93
N TYR A 81 -4.77 7.66 7.00
CA TYR A 81 -6.10 8.13 6.62
C TYR A 81 -6.92 7.07 5.89
N ILE A 82 -8.17 6.85 6.32
CA ILE A 82 -9.14 5.96 5.66
C ILE A 82 -10.54 6.58 5.57
N GLY A 83 -11.29 6.17 4.56
CA GLY A 83 -12.69 6.61 4.39
C GLY A 83 -12.84 8.06 3.91
N PRO A 84 -14.05 8.62 4.04
CA PRO A 84 -14.40 9.93 3.50
C PRO A 84 -13.95 11.07 4.42
N VAL A 85 -13.98 12.29 3.89
CA VAL A 85 -13.73 13.52 4.65
C VAL A 85 -15.02 13.97 5.34
N TYR A 86 -14.93 14.31 6.61
CA TYR A 86 -16.00 14.77 7.49
C TYR A 86 -15.83 16.25 7.85
N THR A 87 -16.94 16.90 8.21
CA THR A 87 -16.91 18.20 8.88
C THR A 87 -16.40 18.05 10.32
N SER A 88 -16.02 19.16 10.98
CA SER A 88 -15.60 19.14 12.38
C SER A 88 -16.68 18.59 13.32
N VAL A 89 -17.95 18.90 13.04
CA VAL A 89 -19.10 18.42 13.84
C VAL A 89 -19.26 16.90 13.67
N GLN A 90 -19.34 16.41 12.43
CA GLN A 90 -19.44 14.99 12.15
C GLN A 90 -18.26 14.18 12.73
N ALA A 91 -17.06 14.75 12.66
CA ALA A 91 -15.87 14.13 13.23
C ALA A 91 -15.96 13.99 14.75
N ALA A 92 -16.44 15.02 15.46
CA ALA A 92 -16.62 14.97 16.91
C ALA A 92 -17.65 13.89 17.30
N ASP A 93 -18.77 13.82 16.59
CA ASP A 93 -19.83 12.83 16.82
C ASP A 93 -19.30 11.40 16.61
N LEU A 94 -18.59 11.15 15.50
CA LEU A 94 -18.02 9.83 15.19
C LEU A 94 -16.93 9.41 16.18
N ALA A 95 -16.13 10.35 16.67
CA ALA A 95 -15.14 10.07 17.71
C ALA A 95 -15.80 9.66 19.03
N ALA A 96 -16.89 10.34 19.41
CA ALA A 96 -17.64 10.05 20.63
C ALA A 96 -18.44 8.74 20.55
N GLU A 97 -19.15 8.51 19.44
CA GLU A 97 -20.03 7.36 19.25
C GLU A 97 -19.24 6.07 18.99
N LYS A 98 -18.21 6.15 18.15
CA LYS A 98 -17.51 4.95 17.62
C LYS A 98 -16.09 4.78 18.15
N GLY A 99 -15.62 5.69 18.99
CA GLY A 99 -14.24 5.69 19.49
C GLY A 99 -13.19 5.88 18.39
N TRP A 100 -13.58 6.44 17.24
CA TRP A 100 -12.66 6.59 16.11
C TRP A 100 -11.62 7.67 16.40
N ARG A 101 -10.36 7.37 16.06
CA ARG A 101 -9.33 8.40 15.98
C ARG A 101 -9.48 9.17 14.68
N ILE A 102 -9.54 10.49 14.77
CA ILE A 102 -9.76 11.38 13.64
C ILE A 102 -8.70 12.48 13.68
N LYS A 103 -8.10 12.78 12.52
CA LYS A 103 -7.12 13.85 12.34
C LYS A 103 -7.55 14.80 11.21
N GLN A 104 -7.01 16.01 11.22
CA GLN A 104 -7.26 17.01 10.19
C GLN A 104 -6.61 16.58 8.87
N ASP A 105 -7.38 16.65 7.78
CA ASP A 105 -6.96 16.35 6.42
C ASP A 105 -7.41 17.50 5.49
N GLY A 106 -6.48 18.41 5.20
CA GLY A 106 -6.77 19.67 4.52
C GLY A 106 -7.75 20.53 5.33
N THR A 107 -8.88 20.88 4.70
CA THR A 107 -9.95 21.68 5.33
C THR A 107 -10.97 20.85 6.10
N GLY A 108 -10.87 19.51 6.07
CA GLY A 108 -11.79 18.61 6.73
C GLY A 108 -11.08 17.66 7.69
N PHE A 109 -11.79 16.62 8.09
CA PHE A 109 -11.33 15.64 9.07
C PHE A 109 -11.53 14.23 8.52
N ARG A 110 -10.64 13.30 8.85
CA ARG A 110 -10.75 11.93 8.36
C ARG A 110 -10.30 10.94 9.43
N ARG A 111 -10.94 9.76 9.45
CA ARG A 111 -10.54 8.66 10.35
C ARG A 111 -9.10 8.26 10.05
N VAL A 112 -8.33 8.08 11.12
CA VAL A 112 -6.98 7.52 11.07
C VAL A 112 -6.92 6.18 11.78
N VAL A 113 -6.11 5.29 11.23
CA VAL A 113 -5.89 3.93 11.76
C VAL A 113 -4.39 3.64 11.82
N PRO A 114 -3.96 2.67 12.66
CA PRO A 114 -2.57 2.24 12.70
C PRO A 114 -2.09 1.78 11.32
N SER A 115 -0.84 2.09 11.00
CA SER A 115 -0.14 1.59 9.81
C SER A 115 1.25 1.10 10.21
N PRO A 116 1.31 -0.03 10.94
CA PRO A 116 2.57 -0.61 11.39
C PRO A 116 3.42 -1.09 10.22
N ALA A 117 4.72 -1.24 10.46
CA ALA A 117 5.65 -1.77 9.47
C ALA A 117 5.38 -3.27 9.24
N PRO A 118 5.38 -3.74 7.97
CA PRO A 118 5.21 -5.16 7.67
C PRO A 118 6.49 -5.93 8.05
N LEU A 119 6.36 -7.03 8.78
CA LEU A 119 7.49 -7.88 9.19
C LEU A 119 7.67 -9.10 8.29
N ALA A 120 6.57 -9.80 7.98
CA ALA A 120 6.62 -11.02 7.17
C ALA A 120 5.29 -11.29 6.47
N ILE A 121 5.35 -11.83 5.25
CA ILE A 121 4.17 -12.29 4.52
C ILE A 121 3.92 -13.75 4.88
N SER A 122 2.77 -14.02 5.48
CA SER A 122 2.43 -15.35 6.00
C SER A 122 2.32 -16.40 4.89
N GLU A 123 1.78 -16.02 3.73
CA GLU A 123 1.57 -16.91 2.59
C GLU A 123 2.78 -16.98 1.63
N SER A 124 3.98 -16.54 2.04
CA SER A 124 5.17 -16.52 1.17
C SER A 124 5.48 -17.88 0.53
N ALA A 125 5.37 -18.98 1.27
CA ALA A 125 5.59 -20.34 0.73
C ALA A 125 4.57 -20.72 -0.37
N ALA A 126 3.30 -20.32 -0.21
CA ALA A 126 2.26 -20.57 -1.21
C ALA A 126 2.49 -19.72 -2.46
N ILE A 127 2.87 -18.45 -2.29
CA ILE A 127 3.25 -17.56 -3.40
C ILE A 127 4.41 -18.16 -4.19
N HIS A 128 5.49 -18.60 -3.52
CA HIS A 128 6.61 -19.27 -4.17
C HIS A 128 6.18 -20.51 -4.96
N THR A 129 5.33 -21.35 -4.37
CA THR A 129 4.83 -22.56 -5.03
C THR A 129 4.06 -22.23 -6.32
N LEU A 130 3.19 -21.21 -6.27
CA LEU A 130 2.43 -20.77 -7.45
C LEU A 130 3.34 -20.20 -8.54
N LEU A 131 4.32 -19.36 -8.16
CA LEU A 131 5.28 -18.80 -9.10
C LEU A 131 6.13 -19.89 -9.79
N GLN A 132 6.51 -20.95 -9.05
CA GLN A 132 7.23 -22.11 -9.61
C GLN A 132 6.42 -22.92 -10.63
N HIS A 133 5.10 -22.76 -10.64
CA HIS A 133 4.19 -23.38 -11.61
C HIS A 133 3.68 -22.34 -12.63
N ASP A 134 4.43 -21.27 -12.86
CA ASP A 134 4.17 -20.24 -13.86
C ASP A 134 2.82 -19.50 -13.68
N HIS A 135 2.28 -19.44 -12.46
CA HIS A 135 1.11 -18.61 -12.18
C HIS A 135 1.47 -17.12 -12.12
N LEU A 136 0.60 -16.27 -12.66
CA LEU A 136 0.55 -14.85 -12.33
C LEU A 136 -0.22 -14.71 -11.01
N VAL A 137 0.49 -14.34 -9.95
CA VAL A 137 -0.09 -14.26 -8.60
C VAL A 137 -0.50 -12.83 -8.26
N ILE A 138 -1.77 -12.65 -7.90
CA ILE A 138 -2.30 -11.42 -7.31
C ILE A 138 -2.36 -11.65 -5.79
N CYS A 139 -1.59 -10.90 -5.02
CA CYS A 139 -1.49 -11.05 -3.57
C CYS A 139 -1.29 -9.69 -2.88
N ASN A 140 -1.17 -9.68 -1.55
CA ASN A 140 -0.92 -8.49 -0.74
C ASN A 140 -1.92 -7.34 -0.99
N GLY A 141 -3.17 -7.67 -1.34
CA GLY A 141 -4.19 -6.67 -1.65
C GLY A 141 -4.34 -5.67 -0.49
N GLY A 142 -4.28 -4.39 -0.81
CA GLY A 142 -4.31 -3.33 0.19
C GLY A 142 -3.16 -3.34 1.19
N GLY A 143 -2.04 -4.01 0.91
CA GLY A 143 -0.88 -4.16 1.81
C GLY A 143 -0.88 -5.44 2.65
N GLY A 144 -1.94 -6.27 2.57
CA GLY A 144 -2.07 -7.49 3.36
C GLY A 144 -2.97 -7.33 4.59
N ILE A 145 -3.58 -8.43 5.04
CA ILE A 145 -4.38 -8.48 6.26
C ILE A 145 -3.41 -8.47 7.45
N PRO A 146 -3.42 -7.43 8.29
CA PRO A 146 -2.51 -7.33 9.41
C PRO A 146 -2.84 -8.36 10.49
N VAL A 147 -1.81 -9.09 10.92
CA VAL A 147 -1.91 -10.12 11.95
C VAL A 147 -0.78 -9.99 12.96
N VAL A 148 -1.07 -10.27 14.22
CA VAL A 148 -0.07 -10.34 15.29
C VAL A 148 0.17 -11.81 15.62
N GLN A 149 1.43 -12.20 15.70
CA GLN A 149 1.83 -13.53 16.13
C GLN A 149 2.13 -13.54 17.64
N THR A 150 1.47 -14.40 18.40
CA THR A 150 1.78 -14.67 19.80
C THR A 150 2.00 -16.16 19.99
N GLY A 151 3.27 -16.56 20.12
CA GLY A 151 3.66 -17.97 20.12
C GLY A 151 3.26 -18.65 18.81
N GLN A 152 2.39 -19.66 18.90
CA GLN A 152 1.86 -20.42 17.76
C GLN A 152 0.52 -19.89 17.26
N THR A 153 -0.04 -18.87 17.89
CA THR A 153 -1.34 -18.30 17.53
C THR A 153 -1.17 -17.03 16.71
N MET A 154 -2.06 -16.84 15.74
CA MET A 154 -2.15 -15.65 14.90
C MET A 154 -3.53 -15.03 15.12
N ALA A 155 -3.57 -13.73 15.40
CA ALA A 155 -4.81 -12.98 15.53
C ALA A 155 -4.79 -11.77 14.59
N GLY A 156 -5.92 -11.45 13.98
CA GLY A 156 -6.08 -10.21 13.23
C GLY A 156 -5.97 -8.99 14.15
N CYS A 157 -5.49 -7.88 13.61
CA CYS A 157 -5.43 -6.61 14.35
C CYS A 157 -5.94 -5.46 13.49
N GLU A 158 -6.64 -4.50 14.09
CA GLU A 158 -7.23 -3.39 13.33
C GLU A 158 -6.16 -2.37 12.89
N ALA A 159 -5.58 -2.62 11.72
CA ALA A 159 -4.53 -1.80 11.13
C ALA A 159 -4.58 -1.86 9.59
N VAL A 160 -3.77 -1.02 8.95
CA VAL A 160 -3.81 -0.80 7.50
C VAL A 160 -2.37 -0.61 7.01
N ILE A 161 -1.70 -1.72 6.67
CA ILE A 161 -0.26 -1.79 6.30
C ILE A 161 0.02 -1.05 5.00
N ASP A 162 1.06 -0.23 4.93
CA ASP A 162 1.41 0.46 3.69
C ASP A 162 1.71 -0.52 2.54
N LYS A 163 1.04 -0.30 1.40
CA LYS A 163 1.11 -1.23 0.26
C LYS A 163 2.45 -1.21 -0.45
N ASP A 164 3.14 -0.06 -0.45
CA ASP A 164 4.43 0.08 -1.12
C ASP A 164 5.52 -0.61 -0.28
N LEU A 165 5.48 -0.44 1.05
CA LEU A 165 6.34 -1.20 1.98
C LEU A 165 6.06 -2.71 1.94
N SER A 166 4.79 -3.11 1.89
CA SER A 166 4.41 -4.52 1.79
C SER A 166 4.85 -5.15 0.46
N ALA A 167 4.75 -4.42 -0.65
CA ALA A 167 5.27 -4.86 -1.95
C ALA A 167 6.80 -4.97 -1.96
N ALA A 168 7.51 -4.02 -1.36
CA ALA A 168 8.96 -4.11 -1.22
C ALA A 168 9.40 -5.28 -0.33
N LEU A 169 8.67 -5.57 0.75
CA LEU A 169 8.90 -6.75 1.58
C LEU A 169 8.69 -8.04 0.77
N LEU A 170 7.60 -8.14 0.00
CA LEU A 170 7.35 -9.31 -0.85
C LEU A 170 8.48 -9.50 -1.86
N ALA A 171 8.80 -8.45 -2.62
CA ALA A 171 9.87 -8.50 -3.61
C ALA A 171 11.22 -8.91 -2.98
N THR A 172 11.48 -8.45 -1.75
CA THR A 172 12.67 -8.84 -0.99
C THR A 172 12.67 -10.31 -0.62
N GLN A 173 11.56 -10.81 -0.06
CA GLN A 173 11.42 -12.22 0.33
C GLN A 173 11.50 -13.17 -0.88
N LEU A 174 10.98 -12.74 -2.03
CA LEU A 174 11.04 -13.48 -3.28
C LEU A 174 12.41 -13.39 -3.98
N GLN A 175 13.31 -12.50 -3.53
CA GLN A 175 14.53 -12.12 -4.24
C GLN A 175 14.25 -11.70 -5.69
N ALA A 176 13.20 -10.90 -5.88
CA ALA A 176 12.80 -10.45 -7.22
C ALA A 176 13.90 -9.62 -7.89
N ASP A 177 14.01 -9.73 -9.21
CA ASP A 177 14.95 -8.92 -10.00
C ASP A 177 14.57 -7.43 -10.05
N ALA A 178 13.26 -7.16 -9.99
CA ALA A 178 12.72 -5.82 -10.10
C ALA A 178 11.48 -5.59 -9.22
N LEU A 179 11.32 -4.35 -8.76
CA LEU A 179 10.11 -3.85 -8.09
C LEU A 179 9.54 -2.68 -8.89
N LEU A 180 8.25 -2.72 -9.24
CA LEU A 180 7.58 -1.64 -9.97
C LEU A 180 6.42 -1.07 -9.16
N ILE A 181 6.49 0.21 -8.83
CA ILE A 181 5.42 0.96 -8.17
C ILE A 181 4.74 1.88 -9.17
N LEU A 182 3.48 1.56 -9.47
CA LEU A 182 2.66 2.33 -10.42
C LEU A 182 1.78 3.35 -9.67
N THR A 183 1.80 4.59 -10.13
CA THR A 183 1.16 5.75 -9.48
C THR A 183 0.58 6.72 -10.53
N ASP A 184 -0.10 7.78 -10.07
CA ASP A 184 -0.66 8.82 -10.95
C ASP A 184 0.39 9.82 -11.44
N ALA A 185 1.51 9.94 -10.73
CA ALA A 185 2.67 10.72 -11.17
C ALA A 185 3.46 9.95 -12.23
N ASP A 186 3.97 10.67 -13.23
CA ASP A 186 4.80 10.10 -14.30
C ASP A 186 6.22 9.76 -13.85
N ALA A 187 6.78 10.53 -12.91
CA ALA A 187 8.07 10.29 -12.27
C ALA A 187 8.11 10.80 -10.81
N VAL A 188 9.20 10.50 -10.10
CA VAL A 188 9.59 11.18 -8.85
C VAL A 188 10.23 12.53 -9.22
N TYR A 189 9.96 13.57 -8.44
CA TYR A 189 10.49 14.91 -8.68
C TYR A 189 11.31 15.43 -7.50
N ARG A 190 12.39 16.16 -7.79
CA ARG A 190 13.00 17.10 -6.85
C ARG A 190 12.19 18.39 -6.83
N ASP A 191 12.21 19.10 -5.70
CA ASP A 191 11.54 20.39 -5.50
C ASP A 191 10.09 20.43 -6.01
N TRP A 192 9.35 19.33 -5.78
CA TRP A 192 7.98 19.16 -6.27
C TRP A 192 7.07 20.34 -5.93
N GLY A 193 6.30 20.81 -6.92
CA GLY A 193 5.35 21.91 -6.77
C GLY A 193 5.99 23.30 -6.80
N THR A 194 7.30 23.40 -7.07
CA THR A 194 8.02 24.66 -7.23
C THR A 194 8.41 24.92 -8.69
N PRO A 195 8.79 26.15 -9.05
CA PRO A 195 9.32 26.44 -10.38
C PRO A 195 10.63 25.69 -10.72
N SER A 196 11.38 25.21 -9.73
CA SER A 196 12.61 24.44 -9.93
C SER A 196 12.39 22.93 -9.97
N GLN A 197 11.13 22.46 -9.99
CA GLN A 197 10.85 21.03 -9.98
C GLN A 197 11.51 20.30 -11.15
N GLU A 198 12.17 19.18 -10.87
CA GLU A 198 12.93 18.39 -11.86
C GLU A 198 12.58 16.92 -11.73
N ALA A 199 12.23 16.28 -12.86
CA ALA A 199 11.95 14.85 -12.90
C ALA A 199 13.25 14.05 -12.71
N ILE A 200 13.22 13.09 -11.78
CA ILE A 200 14.31 12.16 -11.54
C ILE A 200 14.13 10.98 -12.50
N GLY A 201 15.05 10.84 -13.46
CA GLY A 201 15.11 9.67 -14.35
C GLY A 201 15.76 8.47 -13.66
N GLN A 202 16.92 8.05 -14.17
CA GLN A 202 17.73 7.02 -13.49
C GLN A 202 18.54 7.64 -12.35
N VAL A 203 18.55 6.98 -11.19
CA VAL A 203 19.22 7.47 -9.98
C VAL A 203 19.73 6.31 -9.12
N THR A 204 20.85 6.49 -8.43
CA THR A 204 21.34 5.50 -7.46
C THR A 204 20.66 5.69 -6.10
N VAL A 205 20.58 4.63 -5.30
CA VAL A 205 20.11 4.75 -3.91
C VAL A 205 20.91 5.78 -3.11
N SER A 206 22.24 5.81 -3.32
CA SER A 206 23.14 6.78 -2.65
C SER A 206 22.81 8.23 -3.02
N SER A 207 22.39 8.49 -4.25
CA SER A 207 22.03 9.84 -4.71
C SER A 207 20.70 10.34 -4.15
N LEU A 208 19.83 9.42 -3.69
CA LEU A 208 18.57 9.77 -3.02
C LEU A 208 18.74 9.99 -1.52
N ALA A 209 19.88 9.61 -0.94
CA ALA A 209 20.14 9.77 0.49
C ALA A 209 20.05 11.24 0.91
N GLY A 210 19.24 11.51 1.95
CA GLY A 210 19.02 12.87 2.47
C GLY A 210 18.02 13.72 1.69
N THR A 211 17.52 13.23 0.54
CA THR A 211 16.41 13.90 -0.16
C THR A 211 15.12 13.68 0.61
N ARG A 212 14.35 14.76 0.82
CA ARG A 212 13.04 14.69 1.49
C ARG A 212 11.93 14.71 0.47
N PHE A 213 11.09 13.69 0.50
CA PHE A 213 9.87 13.61 -0.29
C PHE A 213 8.65 13.73 0.63
N ASP A 214 7.48 14.02 0.06
CA ASP A 214 6.24 14.14 0.82
C ASP A 214 5.90 12.83 1.56
N ALA A 215 5.79 12.91 2.89
CA ALA A 215 5.58 11.75 3.76
C ALA A 215 4.20 11.09 3.59
N GLY A 216 3.22 11.80 3.02
CA GLY A 216 1.88 11.28 2.76
C GLY A 216 1.72 10.56 1.42
N SER A 217 2.71 10.65 0.53
CA SER A 217 2.60 10.18 -0.85
C SER A 217 3.89 9.57 -1.41
N MET A 218 4.84 10.39 -1.86
CA MET A 218 6.01 9.93 -2.61
C MET A 218 7.13 9.37 -1.73
N GLY A 219 7.30 9.88 -0.50
CA GLY A 219 8.31 9.41 0.44
C GLY A 219 8.25 7.91 0.70
N PRO A 220 7.10 7.36 1.13
CA PRO A 220 6.96 5.91 1.35
C PRO A 220 7.31 5.06 0.12
N LYS A 221 7.03 5.55 -1.11
CA LYS A 221 7.37 4.85 -2.36
C LYS A 221 8.86 4.79 -2.59
N VAL A 222 9.51 5.95 -2.46
CA VAL A 222 10.96 6.06 -2.64
C VAL A 222 11.69 5.24 -1.58
N ASP A 223 11.25 5.31 -0.33
CA ASP A 223 11.85 4.55 0.78
C ASP A 223 11.71 3.05 0.57
N ALA A 224 10.53 2.56 0.17
CA ALA A 224 10.28 1.16 -0.15
C ALA A 224 11.18 0.65 -1.29
N CYS A 225 11.26 1.41 -2.39
CA CYS A 225 12.13 1.08 -3.52
C CYS A 225 13.62 1.08 -3.13
N CYS A 226 14.07 2.10 -2.40
CA CYS A 226 15.45 2.18 -1.93
C CYS A 226 15.80 1.01 -1.00
N GLN A 227 14.88 0.60 -0.12
CA GLN A 227 15.08 -0.55 0.75
C GLN A 227 15.24 -1.84 -0.06
N PHE A 228 14.32 -2.11 -0.99
CA PHE A 228 14.40 -3.27 -1.88
C PHE A 228 15.72 -3.32 -2.65
N VAL A 229 16.12 -2.21 -3.30
CA VAL A 229 17.35 -2.16 -4.10
C VAL A 229 18.60 -2.40 -3.23
N ARG A 230 18.64 -1.86 -2.01
CA ARG A 230 19.76 -2.11 -1.07
C ARG A 230 19.85 -3.57 -0.64
N THR A 231 18.71 -4.22 -0.43
CA THR A 231 18.69 -5.59 0.10
C THR A 231 18.90 -6.64 -0.99
N CYS A 232 18.32 -6.44 -2.18
CA CYS A 232 18.33 -7.46 -3.24
C CYS A 232 19.36 -7.20 -4.34
N GLY A 233 19.86 -5.96 -4.50
CA GLY A 233 20.74 -5.60 -5.61
C GLY A 233 20.06 -5.52 -6.98
N GLY A 234 18.74 -5.73 -7.04
CA GLY A 234 17.91 -5.50 -8.23
C GLY A 234 17.65 -4.01 -8.49
N TYR A 235 16.66 -3.69 -9.32
CA TYR A 235 16.28 -2.31 -9.64
C TYR A 235 14.80 -2.03 -9.36
N ALA A 236 14.47 -0.78 -9.05
CA ALA A 236 13.10 -0.39 -8.74
C ALA A 236 12.60 0.76 -9.62
N GLY A 237 11.40 0.64 -10.17
CA GLY A 237 10.75 1.64 -11.00
C GLY A 237 9.59 2.34 -10.27
N ILE A 238 9.47 3.65 -10.44
CA ILE A 238 8.31 4.44 -9.98
C ILE A 238 7.81 5.29 -11.16
N GLY A 239 6.51 5.23 -11.46
CA GLY A 239 5.91 6.10 -12.48
C GLY A 239 4.49 5.72 -12.86
N SER A 240 4.05 6.20 -14.02
CA SER A 240 2.66 6.02 -14.48
C SER A 240 2.34 4.56 -14.86
N LEU A 241 1.10 4.13 -14.59
CA LEU A 241 0.59 2.81 -15.00
C LEU A 241 0.79 2.52 -16.50
N GLN A 242 0.58 3.53 -17.34
CA GLN A 242 0.63 3.40 -18.80
C GLN A 242 2.06 3.17 -19.32
N ASP A 243 3.05 3.55 -18.53
CA ASP A 243 4.46 3.51 -18.92
C ASP A 243 5.22 2.34 -18.27
N GLY A 244 4.54 1.37 -17.62
CA GLY A 244 5.16 0.29 -16.84
C GLY A 244 6.37 -0.39 -17.48
N GLY A 245 6.23 -0.88 -18.72
CA GLY A 245 7.35 -1.49 -19.45
C GLY A 245 8.48 -0.51 -19.79
N ARG A 246 8.13 0.75 -20.09
CA ARG A 246 9.10 1.82 -20.40
C ARG A 246 9.87 2.26 -19.17
N ILE A 247 9.25 2.20 -17.99
CA ILE A 247 9.90 2.47 -16.70
C ILE A 247 10.99 1.42 -16.45
N LEU A 248 10.66 0.13 -16.60
CA LEU A 248 11.63 -0.94 -16.40
C LEU A 248 12.80 -0.88 -17.40
N SER A 249 12.58 -0.34 -18.60
CA SER A 249 13.65 -0.11 -19.58
C SER A 249 14.42 1.21 -19.39
N GLY A 250 14.12 2.00 -18.34
CA GLY A 250 14.78 3.28 -18.07
C GLY A 250 14.44 4.44 -19.03
N GLN A 251 13.37 4.31 -19.83
CA GLN A 251 12.98 5.30 -20.83
C GLN A 251 12.02 6.37 -20.28
N LYS A 252 11.32 6.06 -19.18
CA LYS A 252 10.32 6.91 -18.54
C LYS A 252 10.30 6.66 -17.03
N GLY A 253 9.66 7.57 -16.30
CA GLY A 253 9.57 7.51 -14.84
C GLY A 253 10.94 7.56 -14.17
N THR A 254 10.97 7.09 -12.93
CA THR A 254 12.17 7.05 -12.10
C THR A 254 12.65 5.61 -11.98
N LEU A 255 13.91 5.37 -12.33
CA LEU A 255 14.57 4.06 -12.18
C LEU A 255 15.65 4.17 -11.10
N ILE A 256 15.42 3.49 -9.97
CA ILE A 256 16.33 3.43 -8.84
C ILE A 256 17.21 2.19 -8.98
N ILE A 257 18.51 2.38 -9.02
CA ILE A 257 19.51 1.33 -9.21
C ILE A 257 20.48 1.25 -8.01
N PRO A 258 21.21 0.12 -7.85
CA PRO A 258 22.30 0.03 -6.90
C PRO A 258 23.33 1.15 -7.08
N GLY A 259 23.98 1.54 -5.98
CA GLY A 259 25.02 2.57 -5.96
C GLY A 259 26.43 1.99 -6.02
#